data_AF-A0A958GPV7-F1
#
_entry.id   AF-A0A958GPV7-F1
#
_cell.length_a   1.000
_cell.length_b   1.000
_cell.length_c   1.000
_cell.angle_alpha   90.00
_cell.angle_beta   90.00
_cell.angle_gamma   90.00
#
_symmetry.space_group_name_H-M   'P 1'
#
loop_
_entity.id
_entity.type
_entity.pdbx_description
1 polymer ?
#
loop_
_entity_poly.entity_id
_entity_poly.type
_entity_poly.pdbx_seq_one_letter_code
_entity_poly.pdbx_strand_id
1 'polypeptide(L)'
;MAALSEFGLPGEQLHEELFAVEGNFFKVGRPPWRVDLMTSLRGVSFAQMYPNRIQIMMGPHPLSLVSKPDLIRIKELAGRPQDLLDVERLQRTPQN
;
A
#
# COMPACT_ATOMS: atom_id res chain seq x y z
N MET A 1 4.28 -14.98 8.92
CA MET A 1 5.19 -15.25 7.77
C MET A 1 4.75 -16.42 6.86
N ALA A 2 4.02 -17.43 7.37
CA ALA A 2 3.57 -18.58 6.54
C ALA A 2 2.86 -18.19 5.23
N ALA A 3 1.89 -17.27 5.28
CA ALA A 3 1.15 -16.82 4.09
C ALA A 3 2.05 -16.20 3.00
N LEU A 4 3.10 -15.45 3.38
CA LEU A 4 4.04 -14.86 2.44
C LEU A 4 4.93 -15.94 1.78
N SER A 5 5.34 -16.93 2.57
CA SER A 5 6.09 -18.08 2.06
C SER A 5 5.26 -18.88 1.06
N GLU A 6 4.00 -19.16 1.38
CA GLU A 6 3.06 -19.87 0.50
C GLU A 6 2.79 -19.08 -0.80
N PHE A 7 2.71 -17.74 -0.71
CA PHE A 7 2.52 -16.86 -1.87
C PHE A 7 3.78 -16.74 -2.77
N GLY A 8 4.94 -17.24 -2.33
CA GLY A 8 6.14 -17.36 -3.15
C GLY A 8 7.31 -16.47 -2.76
N LEU A 9 7.32 -15.86 -1.57
CA LEU A 9 8.57 -15.36 -0.98
C LEU A 9 9.41 -16.54 -0.48
N PRO A 10 10.73 -16.60 -0.74
CA PRO A 10 11.57 -17.69 -0.25
C PRO A 10 11.55 -17.73 1.29
N GLY A 11 11.01 -18.82 1.86
CA GLY A 11 10.81 -18.95 3.31
C GLY A 11 12.08 -18.78 4.15
N GLU A 12 13.22 -19.24 3.64
CA GLU A 12 14.54 -19.11 4.30
C GLU A 12 15.03 -17.66 4.39
N GLN A 13 14.46 -16.76 3.59
CA GLN A 13 14.81 -15.34 3.60
C GLN A 13 13.77 -14.50 4.35
N LEU A 14 12.67 -15.09 4.86
CA LEU A 14 11.61 -14.36 5.53
C LEU A 14 11.91 -14.15 7.02
N HIS A 15 12.53 -13.01 7.32
CA HIS A 15 12.76 -12.54 8.69
C HIS A 15 11.97 -11.25 8.97
N GLU A 16 11.55 -11.05 10.22
CA GLU A 16 10.74 -9.87 10.60
C GLU A 16 11.47 -8.56 10.35
N GLU A 17 12.79 -8.55 10.52
CA GLU A 17 13.65 -7.38 10.30
C GLU A 17 13.56 -6.83 8.87
N LEU A 18 13.27 -7.70 7.87
CA LEU A 18 13.09 -7.25 6.49
C LEU A 18 11.92 -6.27 6.34
N PHE A 19 10.89 -6.40 7.16
CA PHE A 19 9.70 -5.56 7.11
C PHE A 19 9.78 -4.38 8.08
N ALA A 20 10.73 -4.41 9.03
CA ALA A 20 10.95 -3.35 10.00
C ALA A 20 11.84 -2.21 9.49
N VAL A 21 12.63 -2.45 8.42
CA VAL A 21 13.50 -1.45 7.82
C VAL A 21 12.73 -0.61 6.80
N GLU A 22 12.67 0.70 7.02
CA GLU A 22 12.10 1.67 6.08
C GLU A 22 12.87 1.69 4.75
N GLY A 23 12.16 1.99 3.66
CA GLY A 23 12.72 2.07 2.31
C GLY A 23 12.74 0.75 1.55
N ASN A 24 12.44 -0.38 2.22
CA ASN A 24 12.39 -1.68 1.56
C ASN A 24 11.17 -1.81 0.65
N PHE A 25 11.41 -2.51 -0.47
CA PHE A 25 10.43 -2.76 -1.51
C PHE A 25 10.57 -4.20 -2.01
N PHE A 26 9.50 -4.98 -1.90
CA PHE A 26 9.46 -6.38 -2.30
C PHE A 26 8.40 -6.61 -3.38
N LYS A 27 8.67 -7.54 -4.29
CA LYS A 27 7.68 -8.04 -5.24
C LYS A 27 7.49 -9.52 -4.99
N VAL A 28 6.24 -9.93 -4.79
CA VAL A 28 5.88 -11.32 -4.49
C VAL A 28 4.93 -11.84 -5.54
N GLY A 29 5.15 -13.09 -5.96
CA GLY A 29 4.38 -13.73 -7.02
C GLY A 29 4.78 -13.25 -8.42
N ARG A 30 3.90 -13.48 -9.39
CA ARG A 30 4.11 -13.17 -10.81
C ARG A 30 2.81 -12.66 -11.43
N PRO A 31 2.84 -11.79 -12.46
CA PRO A 31 1.62 -11.34 -13.13
C PRO A 31 0.74 -12.51 -13.61
N PRO A 32 -0.61 -12.40 -13.54
CA PRO A 32 -1.37 -11.24 -13.03
C PRO A 32 -1.48 -11.18 -11.50
N TRP A 33 -1.03 -12.20 -10.78
CA TRP A 33 -1.12 -12.35 -9.32
C TRP A 33 0.17 -11.90 -8.61
N ARG A 34 0.57 -10.65 -8.84
CA ARG A 34 1.74 -10.04 -8.19
C ARG A 34 1.29 -9.05 -7.11
N VAL A 35 1.94 -9.09 -5.96
CA VAL A 35 1.78 -8.09 -4.90
C VAL A 35 3.11 -7.38 -4.70
N ASP A 36 3.06 -6.06 -4.64
CA ASP A 36 4.20 -5.21 -4.31
C ASP A 36 4.05 -4.77 -2.84
N LEU A 37 5.08 -4.98 -2.01
CA LEU A 37 5.10 -4.63 -0.59
C LEU A 37 6.10 -3.50 -0.37
N MET A 38 5.68 -2.44 0.32
CA MET A 38 6.53 -1.29 0.64
C MET A 38 6.52 -1.08 2.15
N THR A 39 7.69 -0.94 2.78
CA THR A 39 7.77 -0.69 4.24
C THR A 39 7.63 0.78 4.60
N SER A 40 7.81 1.68 3.63
CA SER A 40 7.65 3.12 3.81
C SER A 40 7.27 3.82 2.50
N LEU A 41 6.71 5.02 2.60
CA LEU A 41 6.49 5.92 1.48
C LEU A 41 7.21 7.24 1.78
N ARG A 42 7.87 7.82 0.77
CA ARG A 42 8.61 9.08 0.93
C ARG A 42 7.65 10.23 1.27
N GLY A 43 7.97 11.00 2.30
CA GLY A 43 7.26 12.23 2.64
C GLY A 43 5.94 12.05 3.39
N VAL A 44 5.61 10.82 3.82
CA VAL A 44 4.41 10.52 4.62
C VAL A 44 4.74 9.58 5.77
N SER A 45 4.01 9.70 6.88
CA SER A 45 4.16 8.81 8.04
C SER A 45 3.01 7.81 8.10
N PHE A 46 3.34 6.52 8.11
CA PHE A 46 2.33 5.47 8.27
C PHE A 46 1.56 5.62 9.59
N ALA A 47 2.24 5.93 10.69
CA ALA A 47 1.61 6.11 11.99
C ALA A 47 0.57 7.27 12.01
N GLN A 48 0.78 8.30 11.19
CA GLN A 48 -0.16 9.42 11.05
C GLN A 48 -1.34 9.10 10.12
N MET A 49 -1.13 8.29 9.09
CA MET A 49 -2.15 7.96 8.09
C MET A 49 -3.00 6.75 8.47
N TYR A 50 -2.44 5.76 9.14
CA TYR A 50 -3.13 4.51 9.48
C TYR A 50 -4.41 4.70 10.33
N PRO A 51 -4.50 5.69 11.24
CA PRO A 51 -5.75 5.98 11.93
C PRO A 51 -6.89 6.40 10.99
N ASN A 52 -6.59 7.02 9.84
CA ASN A 52 -7.58 7.52 8.88
C ASN A 52 -8.05 6.45 7.88
N ARG A 53 -7.49 5.24 7.93
CA ARG A 53 -7.76 4.18 6.96
C ARG A 53 -9.27 3.87 6.89
N ILE A 54 -9.74 3.57 5.68
CA ILE A 54 -11.10 3.08 5.46
C ILE A 54 -11.08 1.56 5.62
N GLN A 55 -11.97 1.04 6.45
CA GLN A 55 -12.15 -0.41 6.58
C GLN A 55 -13.33 -0.86 5.71
N ILE A 56 -13.08 -1.84 4.84
CA ILE A 56 -14.11 -2.46 4.00
C ILE A 56 -14.11 -3.98 4.20
N MET A 57 -15.19 -4.66 3.81
CA MET A 57 -15.22 -6.12 3.78
C MET A 57 -14.95 -6.62 2.36
N MET A 58 -14.00 -7.53 2.21
CA MET A 58 -13.79 -8.32 1.00
C MET A 58 -14.10 -9.77 1.30
N GLY A 59 -15.31 -10.21 0.94
CA GLY A 59 -15.84 -11.49 1.42
C GLY A 59 -15.89 -11.49 2.95
N PRO A 60 -15.36 -12.53 3.63
CA PRO A 60 -15.34 -12.57 5.10
C PRO A 60 -14.18 -11.79 5.73
N HIS A 61 -13.28 -11.19 4.94
CA HIS A 61 -12.05 -10.56 5.45
C HIS A 61 -12.16 -9.03 5.48
N PRO A 62 -11.87 -8.38 6.62
CA PRO A 62 -11.75 -6.93 6.67
C PRO A 62 -10.45 -6.49 5.98
N LEU A 63 -10.56 -5.49 5.11
CA LEU A 63 -9.43 -4.83 4.45
C LEU A 63 -9.31 -3.39 4.91
N SER A 64 -8.07 -2.96 5.09
CA SER A 64 -7.73 -1.56 5.34
C SER A 64 -7.26 -0.91 4.06
N LEU A 65 -7.94 0.16 3.66
CA LEU A 65 -7.59 1.00 2.51
C LEU A 65 -7.12 2.36 2.99
N VAL A 66 -6.19 2.96 2.25
CA VAL A 66 -5.80 4.35 2.48
C VAL A 66 -7.01 5.28 2.28
N SER A 67 -7.14 6.29 3.13
CA SER A 67 -8.20 7.29 3.01
C SER A 67 -8.06 8.06 1.70
N LYS A 68 -9.16 8.57 1.16
CA LYS A 68 -9.11 9.40 -0.06
C LYS A 68 -8.22 10.64 0.11
N PRO A 69 -8.31 11.43 1.21
CA PRO A 69 -7.40 12.55 1.44
C PRO A 69 -5.93 12.14 1.50
N ASP A 70 -5.62 11.04 2.19
CA ASP A 70 -4.24 10.55 2.29
C ASP A 70 -3.73 10.01 0.94
N LEU A 71 -4.58 9.35 0.15
CA LEU A 71 -4.25 8.89 -1.19
C LEU A 71 -3.92 10.06 -2.13
N ILE A 72 -4.70 11.14 -2.08
CA ILE A 72 -4.43 12.37 -2.84
C ILE A 72 -3.04 12.91 -2.45
N ARG A 73 -2.78 13.06 -1.14
CA ARG A 73 -1.49 13.53 -0.64
C ARG A 73 -0.31 12.66 -1.09
N ILE A 74 -0.45 11.34 -1.03
CA ILE A 74 0.58 10.39 -1.50
C ILE A 74 0.86 10.59 -2.99
N LYS A 75 -0.20 10.75 -3.80
CA LYS A 75 -0.08 10.93 -5.25
C LYS A 75 0.54 12.26 -5.64
N GLU A 76 0.16 13.35 -4.95
CA GLU A 76 0.78 14.67 -5.13
C GLU A 76 2.28 14.64 -4.84
N LEU A 77 2.69 13.98 -3.74
CA LEU A 77 4.10 13.82 -3.38
C LEU A 77 4.88 12.94 -4.35
N ALA A 78 4.24 11.91 -4.92
CA ALA A 78 4.86 11.06 -5.93
C ALA A 78 5.08 11.80 -7.26
N GLY A 79 4.17 12.71 -7.62
CA GLY A 79 4.33 13.66 -8.73
C GLY A 79 4.48 13.04 -10.12
N ARG A 80 4.22 11.74 -10.29
CA ARG A 80 4.26 11.08 -11.60
C ARG A 80 3.12 11.64 -12.48
N PRO A 81 3.29 11.75 -13.81
CA PRO A 81 2.24 12.29 -14.68
C PRO A 81 0.87 11.63 -14.49
N GLN A 82 0.84 10.30 -14.33
CA GLN A 82 -0.40 9.58 -14.05
C GLN A 82 -0.98 9.89 -12.67
N ASP A 83 -0.15 10.09 -11.65
CA ASP A 83 -0.64 10.43 -10.30
C ASP A 83 -1.31 11.79 -10.28
N LEU A 84 -0.79 12.78 -11.00
CA LEU A 84 -1.41 14.11 -11.11
C LEU A 84 -2.78 14.04 -11.78
N LEU A 85 -2.91 13.27 -12.87
CA LEU A 85 -4.21 13.01 -13.51
C LEU A 85 -5.18 12.29 -12.56
N ASP A 86 -4.69 11.36 -11.74
CA ASP A 86 -5.51 10.65 -10.77
C ASP A 86 -5.97 11.59 -9.63
N VAL A 87 -5.13 12.51 -9.18
CA VAL A 87 -5.48 13.53 -8.17
C VAL A 87 -6.64 14.38 -8.66
N GLU A 88 -6.58 14.89 -9.89
CA GLU A 88 -7.69 15.67 -10.47
C GLU A 88 -9.00 14.88 -10.50
N ARG A 89 -8.95 13.60 -10.86
CA ARG A 89 -10.13 12.71 -10.88
C ARG A 89 -10.69 12.47 -9.48
N LEU A 90 -9.81 12.19 -8.52
CA LEU A 90 -10.18 11.95 -7.12
C LEU A 90 -10.86 13.17 -6.51
N GLN A 91 -10.35 14.38 -6.77
CA GLN A 91 -10.94 15.62 -6.26
C GLN A 91 -12.36 15.88 -6.80
N ARG A 92 -12.69 15.42 -8.01
CA ARG A 92 -14.01 15.59 -8.63
C ARG A 92 -15.05 14.56 -8.20
N THR A 93 -14.61 13.44 -7.63
CA THR A 93 -15.53 12.39 -7.16
C THR A 93 -16.02 12.75 -5.76
N PRO A 94 -17.28 12.53 -5.37
CA PRO A 94 -17.73 12.71 -3.99
C PRO A 94 -16.96 11.80 -3.02
N GLN A 95 -16.98 12.13 -1.74
CA GLN A 95 -16.54 11.21 -0.69
C GLN A 95 -17.81 10.54 -0.16
N ASN A 96 -17.98 9.25 -0.50
CA ASN A 96 -19.09 8.44 0.00
C ASN A 96 -18.79 7.95 1.42
#